data_AF-W2L3M5-F1
#
_entry.id   AF-W2L3M5-F1
#
_cell.length_a   1.000
_cell.length_b   1.000
_cell.length_c   1.000
_cell.angle_alpha   90.00
_cell.angle_beta   90.00
_cell.angle_gamma   90.00
#
_symmetry.space_group_name_H-M   'P 1'
#
loop_
_entity.id
_entity.type
_entity.pdbx_description
1 polymer ?
#
loop_
_entity_poly.entity_id
_entity_poly.type
_entity_poly.pdbx_seq_one_letter_code
_entity_poly.pdbx_strand_id
1 'polypeptide(L)'
;MIVLQSAYNKRPAFVKDCLRCLAQIATCEGNIEILDWLNQLGLELRTTIPIRDAVARGNVQLLQWFYSNQFELQDPDLLELAVQKGQLDAARWLSKRGFKITSLNLIEEAGRNDNVSLLRWLVEHGPPLDFDAALVLTGKYHHVEIVPMVSESVRVLLVREALQSSNRNLVWHILVGTRIEDENSRETIRDAIQHASSSMLRWIEDSSICESCVWCLPALRKRRASEMGLVDQN
;
A
#
# COMPACT_ATOMS: atom_id res chain seq x y z
N MET A 1 31.92 37.03 4.99
CA MET A 1 32.27 36.53 6.34
C MET A 1 32.49 37.63 7.38
N ILE A 2 33.29 38.67 7.13
CA ILE A 2 33.66 39.69 8.15
C ILE A 2 32.45 40.40 8.81
N VAL A 3 31.39 40.70 8.04
CA VAL A 3 30.19 41.37 8.56
C VAL A 3 29.38 40.48 9.51
N LEU A 4 29.25 39.19 9.17
CA LEU A 4 28.49 38.21 9.94
C LEU A 4 29.20 37.89 11.26
N GLN A 5 30.53 37.80 11.24
CA GLN A 5 31.34 37.56 12.43
C GLN A 5 31.39 38.79 13.36
N SER A 6 31.48 40.00 12.78
CA SER A 6 31.33 41.25 13.51
C SER A 6 29.94 41.41 14.15
N ALA A 7 28.87 41.04 13.44
CA ALA A 7 27.52 41.05 13.96
C ALA A 7 27.31 40.00 15.07
N TYR A 8 27.84 38.78 14.89
CA TYR A 8 27.77 37.70 15.88
C TYR A 8 28.46 38.08 17.19
N ASN A 9 29.65 38.70 17.10
CA ASN A 9 30.38 39.16 18.29
C ASN A 9 29.65 40.28 19.03
N LYS A 10 28.88 41.13 18.33
CA LYS A 10 28.14 42.24 18.95
C LYS A 10 26.78 41.83 19.51
N ARG A 11 26.06 40.93 18.84
CA ARG A 11 24.69 40.51 19.21
C ARG A 11 24.46 39.01 18.92
N PRO A 12 25.05 38.12 19.72
CA PRO A 12 25.03 36.67 19.42
C PRO A 12 23.61 36.09 19.45
N ALA A 13 22.74 36.53 20.35
CA ALA A 13 21.35 36.04 20.44
C ALA A 13 20.54 36.42 19.18
N PHE A 14 20.57 37.69 18.78
CA PHE A 14 19.87 38.18 17.59
C PHE A 14 20.33 37.46 16.32
N VAL A 15 21.64 37.29 16.13
CA VAL A 15 22.17 36.59 14.96
C VAL A 15 21.76 35.11 14.97
N LYS A 16 21.78 34.43 16.12
CA LYS A 16 21.28 33.05 16.24
C LYS A 16 19.79 32.94 15.88
N ASP A 17 18.97 33.90 16.28
CA ASP A 17 17.55 33.92 15.92
C ASP A 17 17.34 34.11 14.42
N CYS A 18 18.06 35.04 13.79
CA CYS A 18 18.03 35.21 12.33
C CYS A 18 18.47 33.94 11.59
N LEU A 19 19.55 33.28 12.05
CA LEU A 19 20.03 32.03 11.45
C LEU A 19 19.02 30.90 11.62
N ARG A 20 18.29 30.84 12.74
CA ARG A 20 17.20 29.88 12.94
C ARG A 20 16.04 30.12 11.97
N CYS A 21 15.64 31.37 11.76
CA CYS A 21 14.62 31.72 10.77
C CYS A 21 15.08 31.33 9.35
N LEU A 22 16.34 31.60 9.00
CA LEU A 22 16.90 31.19 7.71
C LEU A 22 16.89 29.67 7.56
N ALA A 23 17.21 28.92 8.62
CA ALA A 23 17.17 27.47 8.60
C ALA A 23 15.76 26.91 8.39
N GLN A 24 14.75 27.54 9.02
CA GLN A 24 13.35 27.17 8.82
C GLN A 24 12.93 27.39 7.36
N ILE A 25 13.27 28.55 6.79
CA ILE A 25 12.99 28.84 5.37
C ILE A 25 13.71 27.85 4.47
N ALA A 26 15.01 27.62 4.68
CA ALA A 26 15.80 26.69 3.87
C ALA A 26 15.26 25.25 3.94
N THR A 27 14.84 24.80 5.12
CA THR A 27 14.13 23.53 5.30
C THR A 27 12.84 23.52 4.48
N CYS A 28 12.05 24.60 4.56
CA CYS A 28 10.80 24.69 3.85
C CYS A 28 10.96 24.65 2.33
N GLU A 29 12.00 25.28 1.81
CA GLU A 29 12.30 25.27 0.38
C GLU A 29 13.08 24.02 -0.05
N GLY A 30 13.50 23.17 0.88
CA GLY A 30 14.40 22.04 0.59
C GLY A 30 15.79 22.47 0.13
N ASN A 31 16.23 23.69 0.48
CA ASN A 31 17.51 24.24 0.07
C ASN A 31 18.66 23.68 0.93
N ILE A 32 19.17 22.54 0.49
CA ILE A 32 20.28 21.83 1.15
C ILE A 32 21.56 22.67 1.20
N GLU A 33 21.85 23.50 0.21
CA GLU A 33 23.07 24.32 0.20
C GLU A 33 23.09 25.32 1.37
N ILE A 34 21.97 25.98 1.64
CA ILE A 34 21.84 26.88 2.79
C ILE A 34 21.90 26.08 4.09
N LEU A 35 21.28 24.90 4.14
CA LEU A 35 21.33 24.04 5.32
C LEU A 35 22.76 23.53 5.62
N ASP A 36 23.53 23.14 4.60
CA ASP A 36 24.94 22.76 4.74
C ASP A 36 25.78 23.94 5.26
N TRP A 37 25.57 25.13 4.69
CA TRP A 37 26.25 26.34 5.16
C TRP A 37 25.90 26.67 6.62
N LEU A 38 24.64 26.54 7.02
CA LEU A 38 24.19 26.74 8.40
C LEU A 38 24.74 25.67 9.34
N ASN A 39 24.86 24.42 8.89
CA ASN A 39 25.41 23.33 9.69
C ASN A 39 26.90 23.54 10.01
N GLN A 40 27.66 24.11 9.07
CA GLN A 40 29.06 24.52 9.30
C GLN A 40 29.20 25.59 10.40
N LEU A 41 28.14 26.35 10.69
CA LEU A 41 28.11 27.33 11.79
C LEU A 41 27.74 26.72 13.15
N GLY A 42 27.51 25.39 13.22
CA GLY A 42 27.14 24.70 14.44
C GLY A 42 25.71 25.01 14.90
N LEU A 43 24.81 25.34 13.97
CA LEU A 43 23.40 25.61 14.30
C LEU A 43 22.68 24.28 14.59
N GLU A 44 22.39 24.02 15.86
CA GLU A 44 21.62 22.84 16.25
C GLU A 44 20.13 23.00 15.89
N LEU A 45 19.65 22.21 14.92
CA LEU A 45 18.22 22.09 14.62
C LEU A 45 17.61 21.05 15.57
N ARG A 46 17.29 21.46 16.80
CA ARG A 46 16.78 20.56 17.86
C ARG A 46 15.30 20.15 17.70
N THR A 47 14.71 20.23 16.50
CA THR A 47 13.29 19.96 16.31
C THR A 47 13.04 18.88 15.27
N THR A 48 12.06 18.02 15.53
CA THR A 48 11.60 16.98 14.60
C THR A 48 10.63 17.54 13.54
N ILE A 49 10.14 18.77 13.73
CA ILE A 49 9.19 19.44 12.83
C ILE A 49 9.70 19.48 11.37
N PRO A 50 10.94 19.95 11.09
CA PRO A 50 11.56 19.86 9.76
C PRO A 50 11.48 18.48 9.10
N ILE A 51 11.71 17.43 9.88
CA ILE A 51 11.74 16.04 9.40
C ILE A 51 10.32 15.58 9.06
N ARG A 52 9.36 15.81 9.96
CA ARG A 52 7.94 15.50 9.71
C ARG A 52 7.42 16.19 8.46
N ASP A 53 7.82 17.43 8.26
CA ASP A 53 7.43 18.23 7.12
C ASP A 53 8.07 17.74 5.81
N ALA A 54 9.35 17.37 5.84
CA ALA A 54 10.02 16.69 4.72
C ALA A 54 9.33 15.37 4.35
N VAL A 55 8.92 14.58 5.36
CA VAL A 55 8.13 13.36 5.16
C VAL A 55 6.78 13.68 4.53
N ALA A 56 6.03 14.62 5.08
CA ALA A 56 4.69 14.98 4.60
C ALA A 56 4.69 15.47 3.15
N ARG A 57 5.80 16.05 2.70
CA ARG A 57 6.01 16.51 1.33
C ARG A 57 6.67 15.50 0.40
N GLY A 58 7.07 14.34 0.91
CA GLY A 58 7.79 13.34 0.12
C GLY A 58 9.21 13.76 -0.28
N ASN A 59 9.80 14.74 0.41
CA ASN A 59 11.13 15.28 0.07
C ASN A 59 12.24 14.34 0.58
N VAL A 60 12.45 13.23 -0.15
CA VAL A 60 13.45 12.22 0.18
C VAL A 60 14.87 12.78 0.20
N GLN A 61 15.18 13.79 -0.63
CA GLN A 61 16.50 14.42 -0.65
C GLN A 61 16.80 15.13 0.67
N LEU A 62 15.82 15.86 1.20
CA LEU A 62 15.94 16.52 2.51
C LEU A 62 15.98 15.49 3.66
N LEU A 63 15.23 14.39 3.57
CA LEU A 63 15.33 13.29 4.54
C LEU A 63 16.72 12.63 4.54
N GLN A 64 17.30 12.41 3.36
CA GLN A 64 18.68 11.93 3.22
C GLN A 64 19.68 12.91 3.84
N TRP A 65 19.47 14.22 3.65
CA TRP A 65 20.31 15.25 4.26
C TRP A 65 20.24 15.20 5.80
N PHE A 66 19.04 15.16 6.39
CA PHE A 66 18.89 15.02 7.85
C PHE A 66 19.60 13.75 8.36
N TYR A 67 19.36 12.62 7.70
CA TYR A 67 19.98 11.35 8.09
C TYR A 67 21.51 11.40 8.00
N SER A 68 22.07 12.01 6.95
CA SER A 68 23.52 12.08 6.74
C SER A 68 24.21 13.02 7.73
N ASN A 69 23.48 14.02 8.23
CA ASN A 69 23.93 14.93 9.28
C ASN A 69 23.59 14.45 10.69
N GLN A 70 23.34 13.14 10.85
CA GLN A 70 23.12 12.46 12.14
C GLN A 70 21.92 13.00 12.94
N PHE A 71 20.93 13.61 12.26
CA PHE A 71 19.68 13.96 12.92
C PHE A 71 18.91 12.70 13.31
N GLU A 72 18.49 12.64 14.56
CA GLU A 72 17.76 11.50 15.09
C GLU A 72 16.31 11.49 14.58
N LEU A 73 15.93 10.38 13.93
CA LEU A 73 14.55 10.11 13.52
C LEU A 73 13.78 9.47 14.70
N GLN A 74 13.63 10.20 15.81
CA GLN A 74 13.02 9.65 17.04
C GLN A 74 11.52 9.40 16.94
N ASP A 75 10.86 9.92 15.92
CA ASP A 75 9.41 9.92 15.78
C ASP A 75 8.92 8.62 15.12
N PRO A 76 8.30 7.69 15.87
CA PRO A 76 7.87 6.40 15.33
C PRO A 76 6.78 6.53 14.27
N ASP A 77 6.06 7.65 14.25
CA ASP A 77 4.88 7.87 13.39
C ASP A 77 5.27 8.44 12.02
N LEU A 78 6.57 8.62 11.72
CA LEU A 78 7.01 9.17 10.43
C LEU A 78 6.53 8.32 9.25
N LEU A 79 6.53 7.00 9.38
CA LEU A 79 6.07 6.14 8.28
C LEU A 79 4.57 6.23 8.09
N GLU A 80 3.80 6.28 9.18
CA GLU A 80 2.36 6.53 9.13
C GLU A 80 2.05 7.89 8.49
N LEU A 81 2.78 8.94 8.88
CA LEU A 81 2.63 10.27 8.27
C LEU A 81 2.90 10.24 6.77
N ALA A 82 3.94 9.53 6.31
CA ALA A 82 4.21 9.37 4.89
C ALA A 82 3.03 8.74 4.15
N VAL A 83 2.43 7.70 4.74
CA VAL A 83 1.29 6.97 4.19
C VAL A 83 0.04 7.85 4.14
N GLN A 84 -0.30 8.52 5.25
CA GLN A 84 -1.44 9.45 5.32
C GLN A 84 -1.32 10.60 4.32
N LYS A 85 -0.10 10.99 3.95
CA LYS A 85 0.18 12.03 2.95
C LYS A 85 0.36 11.50 1.53
N GLY A 86 0.22 10.20 1.30
CA GLY A 86 0.36 9.59 -0.02
C GLY A 86 1.81 9.53 -0.54
N GLN A 87 2.81 9.72 0.32
CA GLN A 87 4.21 9.90 -0.05
C GLN A 87 4.97 8.57 -0.11
N LEU A 88 4.77 7.81 -1.20
CA LEU A 88 5.35 6.47 -1.38
C LEU A 88 6.89 6.44 -1.27
N ASP A 89 7.58 7.41 -1.85
CA ASP A 89 9.06 7.41 -1.83
C ASP A 89 9.60 7.68 -0.42
N ALA A 90 8.97 8.56 0.34
CA ALA A 90 9.30 8.76 1.75
C ALA A 90 8.98 7.50 2.58
N ALA A 91 7.84 6.85 2.34
CA ALA A 91 7.47 5.60 3.02
C ALA A 91 8.49 4.48 2.76
N ARG A 92 8.91 4.28 1.51
CA ARG A 92 9.98 3.33 1.13
C ARG A 92 11.30 3.67 1.80
N TRP A 93 11.67 4.95 1.83
CA TRP A 93 12.93 5.40 2.41
C TRP A 93 12.98 5.17 3.92
N LEU A 94 11.86 5.42 4.63
CA LEU A 94 11.70 5.15 6.06
C LEU A 94 11.68 3.65 6.35
N SER A 95 10.96 2.87 5.56
CA SER A 95 10.87 1.41 5.74
C SER A 95 12.24 0.72 5.66
N LYS A 96 13.10 1.15 4.72
CA LYS A 96 14.50 0.69 4.62
C LYS A 96 15.36 0.99 5.85
N ARG A 97 14.89 1.86 6.76
CA ARG A 97 15.55 2.24 8.02
C ARG A 97 14.91 1.62 9.26
N GLY A 98 14.05 0.63 9.07
CA GLY A 98 13.47 -0.14 10.17
C GLY A 98 12.13 0.40 10.70
N PHE A 99 11.60 1.48 10.11
CA PHE A 99 10.21 1.86 10.36
C PHE A 99 9.27 0.80 9.78
N LYS A 100 8.26 0.38 10.57
CA LYS A 100 7.35 -0.70 10.19
C LYS A 100 5.92 -0.20 10.12
N ILE A 101 5.17 -0.71 9.15
CA ILE A 101 3.72 -0.54 9.11
C ILE A 101 3.15 -1.57 10.09
N THR A 102 2.38 -1.12 11.07
CA THR A 102 1.83 -1.98 12.13
C THR A 102 0.30 -2.03 12.13
N SER A 103 -0.36 -1.19 11.33
CA SER A 103 -1.80 -0.97 11.40
C SER A 103 -2.48 -1.20 10.05
N LEU A 104 -3.52 -2.04 10.04
CA LEU A 104 -4.38 -2.26 8.88
C LEU A 104 -5.17 -1.01 8.49
N ASN A 105 -5.48 -0.13 9.45
CA ASN A 105 -6.19 1.13 9.19
C ASN A 105 -5.45 2.01 8.17
N LEU A 106 -4.11 1.94 8.14
CA LEU A 106 -3.31 2.69 7.17
C LEU A 106 -3.45 2.16 5.75
N ILE A 107 -3.66 0.84 5.62
CA ILE A 107 -3.90 0.20 4.32
C ILE A 107 -5.28 0.59 3.80
N GLU A 108 -6.30 0.59 4.65
CA GLU A 108 -7.64 1.07 4.29
C GLU A 108 -7.67 2.57 3.93
N GLU A 109 -6.93 3.41 4.66
CA GLU A 109 -6.77 4.82 4.33
C GLU A 109 -6.14 5.02 2.95
N ALA A 110 -5.11 4.24 2.63
CA ALA A 110 -4.48 4.29 1.32
C ALA A 110 -5.44 3.87 0.19
N GLY A 111 -6.30 2.87 0.45
CA GLY A 111 -7.37 2.49 -0.47
C GLY A 111 -8.38 3.62 -0.69
N ARG A 112 -8.77 4.36 0.36
CA ARG A 112 -9.68 5.51 0.19
C ARG A 112 -9.12 6.58 -0.73
N ASN A 113 -7.80 6.78 -0.74
CA ASN A 113 -7.13 7.84 -1.48
C ASN A 113 -6.80 7.46 -2.94
N ASP A 114 -7.20 6.27 -3.40
CA ASP A 114 -6.98 5.73 -4.75
C ASP A 114 -5.50 5.75 -5.21
N ASN A 115 -4.58 5.74 -4.25
CA ASN A 115 -3.14 5.66 -4.52
C ASN A 115 -2.73 4.19 -4.64
N VAL A 116 -3.05 3.59 -5.78
CA VAL A 116 -2.81 2.17 -6.07
C VAL A 116 -1.35 1.75 -5.83
N SER A 117 -0.39 2.62 -6.17
CA SER A 117 1.03 2.32 -5.98
C SER A 117 1.42 2.24 -4.51
N LEU A 118 0.89 3.15 -3.69
CA LEU A 118 1.08 3.11 -2.25
C LEU A 118 0.35 1.94 -1.62
N LEU A 119 -0.92 1.70 -2.00
CA LEU A 119 -1.72 0.58 -1.50
C LEU A 119 -1.01 -0.75 -1.75
N ARG A 120 -0.55 -1.00 -2.98
CA ARG A 120 0.20 -2.22 -3.31
C ARG A 120 1.43 -2.38 -2.42
N TRP A 121 2.21 -1.31 -2.29
CA TRP A 121 3.41 -1.35 -1.46
C TRP A 121 3.09 -1.65 0.02
N LEU A 122 2.00 -1.09 0.54
CA LEU A 122 1.52 -1.36 1.91
C LEU A 122 1.08 -2.80 2.10
N VAL A 123 0.38 -3.39 1.13
CA VAL A 123 -0.04 -4.80 1.20
C VAL A 123 1.17 -5.75 1.14
N GLU A 124 2.23 -5.39 0.41
CA GLU A 124 3.47 -6.20 0.33
C GLU A 124 4.33 -6.13 1.60
N HIS A 125 4.37 -4.97 2.27
CA HIS A 125 5.33 -4.71 3.35
C HIS A 125 4.68 -4.52 4.73
N GLY A 126 3.35 -4.50 4.78
CA GLY A 126 2.55 -4.34 5.98
C GLY A 126 2.15 -5.67 6.62
N PRO A 127 1.31 -5.61 7.67
CA PRO A 127 0.70 -6.80 8.22
C PRO A 127 -0.16 -7.51 7.16
N PRO A 128 -0.27 -8.85 7.19
CA PRO A 128 -1.17 -9.59 6.31
C PRO A 128 -2.59 -9.06 6.43
N LEU A 129 -3.25 -8.82 5.28
CA LEU A 129 -4.65 -8.43 5.25
C LEU A 129 -5.53 -9.55 5.81
N ASP A 130 -6.42 -9.17 6.73
CA ASP A 130 -7.53 -10.03 7.14
C ASP A 130 -8.70 -9.93 6.15
N PHE A 131 -9.75 -10.71 6.40
CA PHE A 131 -10.92 -10.74 5.53
C PHE A 131 -11.65 -9.40 5.51
N ASP A 132 -11.83 -8.74 6.66
CA ASP A 132 -12.61 -7.51 6.76
C ASP A 132 -11.92 -6.36 6.00
N ALA A 133 -10.60 -6.19 6.18
CA ALA A 133 -9.86 -5.18 5.46
C ALA A 133 -9.84 -5.46 3.94
N ALA A 134 -9.64 -6.72 3.54
CA ALA A 134 -9.66 -7.11 2.14
C ALA A 134 -11.05 -6.90 1.48
N LEU A 135 -12.13 -7.17 2.22
CA LEU A 135 -13.51 -6.96 1.77
C LEU A 135 -13.80 -5.47 1.59
N VAL A 136 -13.36 -4.62 2.53
CA VAL A 136 -13.49 -3.16 2.41
C VAL A 136 -12.72 -2.66 1.18
N LEU A 137 -11.46 -3.06 1.00
CA LEU A 137 -10.62 -2.62 -0.12
C LEU A 137 -11.21 -3.03 -1.48
N THR A 138 -11.64 -4.28 -1.63
CA THR A 138 -12.14 -4.82 -2.92
C THR A 138 -13.60 -4.45 -3.19
N GLY A 139 -14.45 -4.44 -2.16
CA GLY A 139 -15.88 -4.19 -2.27
C GLY A 139 -16.21 -2.71 -2.32
N LYS A 140 -15.74 -1.94 -1.33
CA LYS A 140 -16.07 -0.51 -1.18
C LYS A 140 -15.16 0.39 -2.00
N TYR A 141 -13.87 0.09 -2.05
CA TYR A 141 -12.88 0.90 -2.76
C TYR A 141 -12.47 0.34 -4.12
N HIS A 142 -13.01 -0.82 -4.51
CA HIS A 142 -12.82 -1.44 -5.83
C HIS A 142 -11.37 -1.82 -6.18
N HIS A 143 -10.51 -1.99 -5.18
CA HIS A 143 -9.10 -2.37 -5.36
C HIS A 143 -8.91 -3.88 -5.59
N VAL A 144 -9.39 -4.39 -6.73
CA VAL A 144 -9.26 -5.80 -7.10
C VAL A 144 -7.80 -6.22 -7.37
N GLU A 145 -6.90 -5.28 -7.61
CA GLU A 145 -5.48 -5.51 -7.83
C GLU A 145 -4.73 -6.07 -6.61
N ILE A 146 -5.31 -5.95 -5.40
CA ILE A 146 -4.73 -6.52 -4.17
C ILE A 146 -5.10 -8.00 -3.98
N VAL A 147 -6.09 -8.51 -4.72
CA VAL A 147 -6.60 -9.88 -4.57
C VAL A 147 -5.52 -10.95 -4.75
N PRO A 148 -4.57 -10.86 -5.70
CA PRO A 148 -3.48 -11.83 -5.81
C PRO A 148 -2.50 -11.82 -4.61
N MET A 149 -2.54 -10.76 -3.80
CA MET A 149 -1.57 -10.49 -2.74
C MET A 149 -2.06 -10.97 -1.36
N VAL A 150 -3.37 -11.14 -1.18
CA VAL A 150 -3.94 -11.67 0.07
C VAL A 150 -3.81 -13.18 0.13
N SER A 151 -3.87 -13.75 1.34
CA SER A 151 -3.74 -15.20 1.54
C SER A 151 -4.87 -15.97 0.84
N GLU A 152 -4.63 -17.25 0.51
CA GLU A 152 -5.64 -18.08 -0.14
C GLU A 152 -6.92 -18.22 0.71
N SER A 153 -6.77 -18.35 2.04
CA SER A 153 -7.92 -18.41 2.95
C SER A 153 -8.80 -17.16 2.86
N VAL A 154 -8.20 -15.97 2.74
CA VAL A 154 -8.94 -14.72 2.53
C VAL A 154 -9.58 -14.69 1.15
N ARG A 155 -8.88 -15.13 0.08
CA ARG A 155 -9.46 -15.21 -1.27
C ARG A 155 -10.71 -16.09 -1.33
N VAL A 156 -10.71 -17.22 -0.62
CA VAL A 156 -11.88 -18.12 -0.51
C VAL A 156 -13.05 -17.42 0.17
N LEU A 157 -12.81 -16.70 1.27
CA LEU A 157 -13.87 -15.94 1.94
C LEU A 157 -14.41 -14.83 1.04
N LEU A 158 -13.53 -14.10 0.34
CA LEU A 158 -13.93 -13.04 -0.60
C LEU A 158 -14.80 -13.58 -1.73
N VAL A 159 -14.47 -14.73 -2.32
CA VAL A 159 -15.29 -15.27 -3.43
C VAL A 159 -16.66 -15.72 -2.95
N ARG A 160 -16.78 -16.26 -1.73
CA ARG A 160 -18.07 -16.60 -1.12
C ARG A 160 -18.95 -15.37 -0.95
N GLU A 161 -18.40 -14.31 -0.39
CA GLU A 161 -19.11 -13.03 -0.22
C GLU A 161 -19.49 -12.43 -1.57
N ALA A 162 -18.58 -12.48 -2.55
CA ALA A 162 -18.83 -11.99 -3.90
C ALA A 162 -19.97 -12.75 -4.61
N LEU A 163 -20.06 -14.07 -4.41
CA LEU A 163 -21.16 -14.89 -4.96
C LEU A 163 -22.50 -14.54 -4.31
N GLN A 164 -22.52 -14.33 -2.99
CA GLN A 164 -23.73 -13.96 -2.24
C GLN A 164 -24.25 -12.56 -2.64
N SER A 165 -23.34 -11.59 -2.73
CA SER A 165 -23.65 -10.22 -3.16
C SER A 165 -23.80 -10.06 -4.68
N SER A 166 -23.63 -11.14 -5.45
CA SER A 166 -23.64 -11.14 -6.93
C SER A 166 -22.61 -10.18 -7.57
N ASN A 167 -21.47 -9.96 -6.91
CA ASN A 167 -20.35 -9.15 -7.41
C ASN A 167 -19.53 -9.91 -8.46
N ARG A 168 -20.00 -9.87 -9.71
CA ARG A 168 -19.37 -10.51 -10.88
C ARG A 168 -17.90 -10.12 -11.05
N ASN A 169 -17.58 -8.86 -10.82
CA ASN A 169 -16.23 -8.34 -11.02
C ASN A 169 -15.24 -9.02 -10.07
N LEU A 170 -15.56 -9.08 -8.78
CA LEU A 170 -14.72 -9.72 -7.79
C LEU A 170 -14.64 -11.24 -7.98
N VAL A 171 -15.76 -11.90 -8.33
CA VAL A 171 -15.75 -13.33 -8.67
C VAL A 171 -14.80 -13.61 -9.84
N TRP A 172 -14.88 -12.81 -10.91
CA TRP A 172 -14.01 -12.97 -12.08
C TRP A 172 -12.53 -12.78 -11.72
N HIS A 173 -12.20 -11.69 -11.00
CA HIS A 173 -10.82 -11.41 -10.59
C HIS A 173 -10.24 -12.48 -9.67
N ILE A 174 -11.03 -13.05 -8.76
CA ILE A 174 -10.54 -14.12 -7.88
C ILE A 174 -10.34 -15.41 -8.67
N LEU A 175 -11.38 -15.87 -9.37
CA LEU A 175 -11.33 -17.18 -10.04
C LEU A 175 -10.27 -17.19 -11.13
N VAL A 176 -10.28 -16.19 -12.03
CA VAL A 176 -9.38 -16.16 -13.20
C VAL A 176 -8.04 -15.51 -12.90
N GLY A 177 -8.03 -14.52 -12.01
CA GLY A 177 -6.84 -13.73 -11.72
C GLY A 177 -5.93 -14.30 -10.64
N THR A 178 -6.34 -15.37 -9.94
CA THR A 178 -5.52 -15.96 -8.86
C THR A 178 -5.42 -17.47 -8.95
N ARG A 179 -4.37 -18.02 -8.32
CA ARG A 179 -4.20 -19.46 -8.14
C ARG A 179 -4.86 -19.88 -6.84
N ILE A 180 -5.65 -20.96 -6.89
CA ILE A 180 -6.19 -21.67 -5.73
C ILE A 180 -5.58 -23.07 -5.76
N GLU A 181 -4.67 -23.34 -4.83
CA GLU A 181 -3.87 -24.57 -4.81
C GLU A 181 -4.51 -25.63 -3.92
N ASP A 182 -5.05 -25.25 -2.77
CA ASP A 182 -5.61 -26.19 -1.80
C ASP A 182 -6.93 -26.79 -2.29
N GLU A 183 -7.06 -28.11 -2.21
CA GLU A 183 -8.26 -28.79 -2.72
C GLU A 183 -9.48 -28.53 -1.82
N ASN A 184 -9.28 -28.32 -0.52
CA ASN A 184 -10.37 -27.95 0.39
C ASN A 184 -10.86 -26.51 0.13
N SER A 185 -9.95 -25.57 -0.20
CA SER A 185 -10.31 -24.26 -0.76
C SER A 185 -11.17 -24.41 -2.02
N ARG A 186 -10.77 -25.27 -2.96
CA ARG A 186 -11.53 -25.50 -4.20
C ARG A 186 -12.90 -26.12 -3.94
N GLU A 187 -12.99 -27.11 -3.05
CA GLU A 187 -14.25 -27.73 -2.65
C GLU A 187 -15.21 -26.70 -2.04
N THR A 188 -14.71 -25.87 -1.13
CA THR A 188 -15.47 -24.76 -0.53
C THR A 188 -16.00 -23.79 -1.59
N ILE A 189 -15.19 -23.46 -2.60
CA ILE A 189 -15.60 -22.58 -3.70
C ILE A 189 -16.67 -23.26 -4.57
N ARG A 190 -16.52 -24.55 -4.90
CA ARG A 190 -17.52 -25.31 -5.67
C ARG A 190 -18.86 -25.35 -4.95
N ASP A 191 -18.85 -25.62 -3.66
CA ASP A 191 -20.06 -25.61 -2.82
C ASP A 191 -20.72 -24.22 -2.82
N ALA A 192 -19.94 -23.16 -2.64
CA ALA A 192 -20.45 -21.79 -2.68
C ALA A 192 -21.06 -21.41 -4.04
N ILE A 193 -20.47 -21.87 -5.15
CA ILE A 193 -21.02 -21.65 -6.50
C ILE A 193 -22.38 -22.35 -6.64
N GLN A 194 -22.52 -23.60 -6.17
CA GLN A 194 -23.79 -24.34 -6.26
C GLN A 194 -24.94 -23.66 -5.51
N HIS A 195 -24.62 -22.93 -4.44
CA HIS A 195 -25.58 -22.18 -3.63
C HIS A 195 -25.75 -20.72 -4.09
N ALA A 196 -25.07 -20.29 -5.16
CA ALA A 196 -25.21 -18.95 -5.69
C ALA A 196 -26.58 -18.75 -6.37
N SER A 197 -26.95 -17.48 -6.59
CA SER A 197 -28.21 -17.16 -7.27
C SER A 197 -28.25 -17.72 -8.70
N SER A 198 -29.45 -18.03 -9.20
CA SER A 198 -29.61 -18.57 -10.56
C SER A 198 -29.07 -17.65 -11.65
N SER A 199 -29.11 -16.33 -11.43
CA SER A 199 -28.53 -15.34 -12.33
C SER A 199 -26.99 -15.32 -12.28
N MET A 200 -26.39 -15.59 -11.12
CA MET A 200 -24.95 -15.74 -10.97
C MET A 200 -24.46 -17.04 -11.61
N LEU A 201 -25.15 -18.16 -11.36
CA LEU A 201 -24.83 -19.46 -11.96
C LEU A 201 -24.82 -19.39 -13.49
N ARG A 202 -25.88 -18.86 -14.10
CA ARG A 202 -25.93 -18.64 -15.56
C ARG A 202 -24.77 -17.78 -16.05
N TRP A 203 -24.45 -16.69 -15.33
CA TRP A 203 -23.33 -15.84 -15.71
C TRP A 203 -21.99 -16.59 -15.65
N ILE A 204 -21.75 -17.43 -14.64
CA ILE A 204 -20.51 -18.24 -14.56
C ILE A 204 -20.47 -19.27 -15.70
N GLU A 205 -21.60 -19.89 -16.02
CA GLU A 205 -21.72 -20.87 -17.11
C GLU A 205 -21.49 -20.25 -18.50
N ASP A 206 -22.03 -19.06 -18.74
CA ASP A 206 -21.93 -18.34 -20.02
C ASP A 206 -20.58 -17.63 -20.20
N SER A 207 -19.88 -17.34 -19.09
CA SER A 207 -18.62 -16.62 -19.11
C SER A 207 -17.45 -17.59 -19.38
N SER A 208 -16.39 -17.10 -20.04
CA SER A 208 -15.13 -17.83 -20.27
C SER A 208 -14.35 -18.19 -18.98
N ILE A 209 -14.97 -18.13 -17.79
CA ILE A 209 -14.36 -18.51 -16.50
C ILE A 209 -13.94 -19.96 -16.56
N CYS A 210 -14.74 -20.76 -17.27
CA CYS A 210 -14.59 -22.19 -17.41
C CYS A 210 -13.34 -22.61 -18.22
N GLU A 211 -12.72 -21.74 -19.02
CA GLU A 211 -11.49 -22.09 -19.75
C GLU A 211 -10.23 -21.97 -18.89
N SER A 212 -10.15 -20.91 -18.08
CA SER A 212 -9.03 -20.70 -17.15
C SER A 212 -9.21 -21.42 -15.81
N CYS A 213 -10.46 -21.70 -15.41
CA CYS A 213 -10.82 -22.26 -14.10
C CYS A 213 -11.70 -23.50 -14.23
N VAL A 214 -11.27 -24.46 -15.07
CA VAL A 214 -11.98 -25.72 -15.35
C VAL A 214 -12.37 -26.49 -14.08
N TRP A 215 -11.60 -26.32 -12.99
CA TRP A 215 -11.83 -26.98 -11.71
C TRP A 215 -13.09 -26.50 -10.96
N CYS A 216 -13.63 -25.31 -11.26
CA CYS A 216 -14.77 -24.72 -10.57
C CYS A 216 -16.10 -25.39 -10.91
N LEU A 217 -16.26 -25.93 -12.12
CA LEU A 217 -17.52 -26.51 -12.61
C LEU A 217 -17.29 -27.85 -13.33
N PRO A 218 -17.11 -28.96 -12.58
CA PRO A 218 -16.90 -30.29 -13.16
C PRO A 218 -18.05 -30.76 -14.06
N ALA A 219 -19.27 -30.28 -13.84
CA ALA A 219 -20.45 -30.63 -14.65
C ALA A 219 -20.35 -30.12 -16.11
N LEU A 220 -19.71 -28.97 -16.34
CA LEU A 220 -19.43 -28.45 -17.68
C LEU A 220 -18.44 -29.33 -18.43
N ARG A 221 -17.48 -29.96 -17.74
CA ARG A 221 -16.55 -30.94 -18.34
C ARG A 221 -17.30 -32.13 -18.93
N LYS A 222 -18.31 -32.66 -18.22
CA LYS A 222 -19.14 -33.77 -18.73
C LYS A 222 -19.96 -33.36 -19.95
N ARG A 223 -20.59 -32.18 -19.95
CA ARG A 223 -21.36 -31.67 -21.10
C ARG A 223 -20.49 -31.32 -22.31
N ARG A 224 -19.40 -30.57 -22.15
CA ARG A 224 -18.48 -30.27 -23.26
C ARG A 224 -17.77 -31.51 -23.79
N ALA A 225 -17.35 -32.46 -22.94
CA ALA A 225 -16.76 -33.71 -23.41
C ALA A 225 -17.75 -34.56 -24.24
N SER A 226 -19.03 -34.55 -23.86
CA SER A 226 -20.10 -35.21 -24.62
C SER A 226 -20.50 -34.45 -25.89
N GLU A 227 -20.43 -33.12 -25.91
CA GLU A 227 -20.65 -32.29 -27.10
C GLU A 227 -19.46 -32.31 -28.10
N MET A 228 -18.23 -32.47 -27.61
CA MET A 228 -17.00 -32.57 -28.42
C MET A 228 -16.66 -34.00 -28.86
N GLY A 229 -17.49 -34.99 -28.53
CA GLY A 229 -17.30 -36.38 -28.99
C GLY A 229 -16.06 -37.10 -28.45
N LEU A 230 -15.42 -36.59 -27.39
CA LEU A 230 -14.33 -37.29 -26.71
C LEU A 230 -14.94 -38.25 -25.68
N VAL A 231 -15.49 -39.35 -26.18
CA VAL A 231 -15.76 -40.54 -25.38
C VAL A 231 -14.41 -41.17 -25.05
N ASP A 232 -14.12 -41.32 -23.76
CA ASP A 232 -12.96 -42.05 -23.24
C ASP A 232 -12.83 -43.40 -23.97
N GLN A 233 -11.74 -43.58 -24.71
CA GLN A 233 -11.27 -44.91 -25.09
C GLN A 233 -10.34 -45.39 -23.98
N ASN A 234 -10.87 -46.28 -23.13
CA ASN A 234 -10.22 -47.20 -22.17
C ASN A 234 -9.10 -46.66 -21.28
#